data_AF-A0A7S1SKC0-F1
#
_entry.id   AF-A0A7S1SKC0-F1
#
_cell.length_a   1.000
_cell.length_b   1.000
_cell.length_c   1.000
_cell.angle_alpha   90.00
_cell.angle_beta   90.00
_cell.angle_gamma   90.00
#
_symmetry.space_group_name_H-M   'P 1'
#
loop_
_entity.id
_entity.type
_entity.pdbx_description
1 polymer ?
#
loop_
_entity_poly.entity_id
_entity_poly.type
_entity_poly.pdbx_seq_one_letter_code
_entity_poly.pdbx_strand_id
1 'polypeptide(L)'
;TADLVALLVESGAKLKGRRMNVNEQRAVLRLVECIVAATPPAGQEERTIRQAARRGEIFLPDCSSRLAVCSSCIHCGRGVQTSRLLARIDPLKVRLVHPSVPERMCAMLGVPSLERIAVEQLDDTRPLL
;
A
#
# COMPACT_ATOMS: atom_id res chain seq x y z
N THR A 1 -19.79 -3.13 -4.69
CA THR A 1 -18.45 -2.53 -4.48
C THR A 1 -18.46 -1.37 -3.50
N ALA A 2 -19.42 -0.44 -3.57
CA ALA A 2 -19.55 0.66 -2.61
C ALA A 2 -19.59 0.20 -1.13
N ASP A 3 -20.36 -0.85 -0.81
CA ASP A 3 -20.44 -1.38 0.56
C ASP A 3 -19.11 -1.96 1.06
N LEU A 4 -18.32 -2.59 0.18
CA LEU A 4 -17.00 -3.14 0.53
C LEU A 4 -15.99 -2.03 0.82
N VAL A 5 -16.07 -0.93 0.07
CA VAL A 5 -15.23 0.25 0.31
C VAL A 5 -15.61 0.92 1.63
N ALA A 6 -16.92 1.07 1.90
CA ALA A 6 -17.40 1.58 3.18
C ALA A 6 -16.92 0.71 4.36
N LEU A 7 -16.97 -0.62 4.21
CA LEU A 7 -16.46 -1.56 5.20
C LEU A 7 -14.94 -1.42 5.41
N LEU A 8 -14.17 -1.15 4.34
CA LEU A 8 -12.73 -0.91 4.44
C LEU A 8 -12.43 0.40 5.19
N VAL A 9 -13.21 1.46 4.93
CA VAL A 9 -13.12 2.74 5.65
C VAL A 9 -13.46 2.57 7.13
N GLU A 10 -14.55 1.86 7.44
CA GLU A 10 -14.99 1.60 8.81
C GLU A 10 -13.97 0.74 9.58
N SER A 11 -13.44 -0.30 8.94
CA SER A 11 -12.36 -1.12 9.49
C SER A 11 -11.12 -0.26 9.77
N GLY A 12 -10.79 0.65 8.85
CA GLY A 12 -9.77 1.67 9.03
C GLY A 12 -9.97 2.49 10.30
N ALA A 13 -11.17 3.02 10.52
CA ALA A 13 -11.50 3.81 11.71
C ALA A 13 -11.40 3.00 13.01
N LYS A 14 -11.87 1.75 13.03
CA LYS A 14 -11.86 0.88 14.23
C LYS A 14 -10.48 0.33 14.58
N LEU A 15 -9.63 0.09 13.58
CA LEU A 15 -8.35 -0.60 13.72
C LEU A 15 -7.15 0.37 13.66
N LYS A 16 -7.39 1.67 13.47
CA LYS A 16 -6.34 2.68 13.35
C LYS A 16 -5.41 2.68 14.57
N GLY A 17 -4.10 2.68 14.31
CA GLY A 17 -3.07 2.86 15.34
C GLY A 17 -2.75 1.61 16.19
N ARG A 18 -3.54 0.53 16.09
CA ARG A 18 -3.24 -0.74 16.78
C ARG A 18 -2.65 -1.79 15.85
N ARG A 19 -1.99 -2.78 16.44
CA ARG A 19 -1.55 -3.96 15.73
C ARG A 19 -2.75 -4.89 15.52
N MET A 20 -2.89 -5.42 14.31
CA MET A 20 -3.89 -6.42 13.98
C MET A 20 -3.39 -7.80 14.42
N ASN A 21 -4.29 -8.64 14.92
CA ASN A 21 -4.01 -10.06 15.03
C ASN A 21 -4.09 -10.75 13.65
N VAL A 22 -3.69 -12.03 13.59
CA VAL A 22 -3.65 -12.80 12.34
C VAL A 22 -5.01 -12.88 11.64
N ASN A 23 -6.10 -13.00 12.40
CA ASN A 23 -7.44 -13.11 11.85
C ASN A 23 -7.93 -11.77 11.27
N GLU A 24 -7.67 -10.67 11.98
CA GLU A 24 -7.99 -9.31 11.52
C GLU A 24 -7.19 -8.96 10.26
N GLN A 25 -5.90 -9.26 10.24
CA GLN A 25 -5.05 -9.02 9.07
C GLN A 25 -5.54 -9.84 7.87
N ARG A 26 -5.91 -11.12 8.08
CA ARG A 26 -6.48 -11.97 7.02
C ARG A 26 -7.82 -11.43 6.52
N ALA A 27 -8.68 -10.94 7.42
CA ALA A 27 -9.97 -10.36 7.05
C ALA A 27 -9.80 -9.10 6.19
N VAL A 28 -8.90 -8.20 6.57
CA VAL A 28 -8.56 -7.00 5.79
C VAL A 28 -7.99 -7.37 4.42
N LEU A 29 -7.03 -8.30 4.36
CA LEU A 29 -6.45 -8.74 3.09
C LEU A 29 -7.49 -9.33 2.15
N ARG A 30 -8.40 -10.16 2.66
CA ARG A 30 -9.53 -10.69 1.89
C ARG A 30 -10.46 -9.59 1.40
N LEU A 31 -10.76 -8.60 2.24
CA LEU A 31 -11.60 -7.46 1.84
C LEU A 31 -10.95 -6.68 0.69
N VAL A 32 -9.65 -6.42 0.80
CA VAL A 32 -8.85 -5.81 -0.26
C VAL A 32 -8.93 -6.63 -1.56
N GLU A 33 -8.72 -7.94 -1.50
CA GLU A 33 -8.84 -8.83 -2.66
C GLU A 33 -10.23 -8.79 -3.30
N CYS A 34 -11.30 -8.84 -2.48
CA CYS A 34 -12.67 -8.73 -2.97
C CYS A 34 -12.94 -7.38 -3.66
N ILE A 35 -12.42 -6.28 -3.12
CA ILE A 35 -12.55 -4.95 -3.76
C ILE A 35 -11.83 -4.93 -5.10
N VAL A 36 -10.63 -5.50 -5.22
CA VAL A 36 -9.93 -5.62 -6.50
C VAL A 36 -10.78 -6.42 -7.48
N ALA A 37 -11.26 -7.60 -7.09
CA ALA A 37 -12.04 -8.47 -7.96
C ALA A 37 -13.36 -7.81 -8.44
N ALA A 38 -14.02 -7.05 -7.56
CA ALA A 38 -15.30 -6.39 -7.82
C ALA A 38 -15.18 -5.02 -8.50
N THR A 39 -13.97 -4.52 -8.73
CA THR A 39 -13.74 -3.22 -9.35
C THR A 39 -13.16 -3.41 -10.76
N PRO A 40 -13.92 -3.15 -11.83
CA PRO A 40 -13.38 -3.19 -13.19
C PRO A 40 -12.39 -2.04 -13.42
N PRO A 41 -11.34 -2.23 -14.26
CA PRO A 41 -10.43 -1.15 -14.61
C PRO A 41 -11.17 -0.01 -15.33
N ALA A 42 -10.78 1.23 -15.06
CA ALA A 42 -11.33 2.45 -15.64
C ALA A 42 -12.84 2.70 -15.39
N GLY A 43 -13.47 1.92 -14.50
CA GLY A 43 -14.86 2.10 -14.09
C GLY A 43 -15.09 3.29 -13.15
N GLN A 44 -16.36 3.61 -12.92
CA GLN A 44 -16.75 4.67 -11.97
C GLN A 44 -16.35 4.30 -10.53
N GLU A 45 -16.37 3.01 -10.19
CA GLU A 45 -15.96 2.48 -8.89
C GLU A 45 -14.48 2.77 -8.58
N GLU A 46 -13.61 2.60 -9.57
CA GLU A 46 -12.18 2.90 -9.44
C GLU A 46 -11.96 4.38 -9.10
N ARG A 47 -12.72 5.27 -9.73
CA ARG A 47 -12.65 6.72 -9.47
C ARG A 47 -13.08 7.05 -8.05
N THR A 48 -14.17 6.46 -7.57
CA THR A 48 -14.66 6.65 -6.20
C THR A 48 -13.62 6.15 -5.18
N ILE A 49 -13.05 4.97 -5.40
CA ILE A 49 -12.00 4.40 -4.54
C ILE A 49 -10.78 5.30 -4.51
N ARG A 50 -10.32 5.77 -5.67
CA ARG A 50 -9.19 6.69 -5.78
C ARG A 50 -9.47 8.02 -5.08
N GLN A 51 -10.71 8.51 -5.12
CA GLN A 51 -11.08 9.74 -4.43
C GLN A 51 -11.05 9.56 -2.90
N ALA A 52 -11.59 8.46 -2.37
CA ALA A 52 -11.52 8.12 -0.95
C ALA A 52 -10.06 7.97 -0.48
N ALA A 53 -9.22 7.32 -1.30
CA ALA A 53 -7.78 7.20 -1.04
C ALA A 53 -7.10 8.57 -0.91
N ARG A 54 -7.40 9.51 -1.81
CA ARG A 54 -6.88 10.89 -1.76
C ARG A 54 -7.34 11.67 -0.53
N ARG A 55 -8.52 11.38 0.00
CA ARG A 55 -9.03 11.97 1.26
C ARG A 55 -8.41 11.34 2.52
N GLY A 56 -7.60 10.29 2.37
CA GLY A 56 -6.99 9.58 3.49
C GLY A 56 -7.95 8.64 4.22
N GLU A 57 -9.05 8.25 3.57
CA GLU A 57 -10.09 7.39 4.16
C GLU A 57 -9.76 5.90 4.00
N ILE A 58 -8.85 5.56 3.07
CA ILE A 58 -8.47 4.17 2.78
C ILE A 58 -7.21 3.78 3.55
N PHE A 59 -7.31 2.63 4.22
CA PHE A 59 -6.22 2.04 4.99
C PHE A 59 -5.80 0.72 4.38
N LEU A 60 -4.49 0.46 4.37
CA LEU A 60 -3.90 -0.80 3.95
C LEU A 60 -3.08 -1.42 5.10
N PRO A 61 -3.00 -2.75 5.16
CA PRO A 61 -2.07 -3.41 6.07
C PRO A 61 -0.64 -3.10 5.62
N ASP A 62 0.20 -2.67 6.56
CA ASP A 62 1.64 -2.56 6.37
C ASP A 62 2.37 -3.86 6.78
N CYS A 63 3.68 -3.92 6.51
CA CYS A 63 4.52 -5.07 6.89
C CYS A 63 4.64 -5.31 8.40
N SER A 64 4.21 -4.36 9.25
CA SER A 64 4.22 -4.48 10.71
C SER A 64 2.90 -5.01 11.29
N SER A 65 1.97 -5.42 10.42
CA SER A 65 0.59 -5.81 10.76
C SER A 65 -0.22 -4.67 11.37
N ARG A 66 -0.03 -3.43 10.89
CA ARG A 66 -0.84 -2.26 11.26
C ARG A 66 -1.60 -1.73 10.07
N LEU A 67 -2.76 -1.12 10.31
CA LEU A 67 -3.44 -0.34 9.28
C LEU A 67 -2.83 1.05 9.18
N ALA A 68 -2.46 1.43 7.97
CA ALA A 68 -1.93 2.75 7.66
C ALA A 68 -2.68 3.37 6.49
N VAL A 69 -2.80 4.69 6.51
CA VAL A 69 -3.40 5.44 5.40
C VAL A 69 -2.60 5.14 4.14
N CYS A 70 -3.28 4.74 3.06
CA CYS A 70 -2.61 4.26 1.85
C CYS A 70 -1.64 5.30 1.23
N SER A 71 -1.96 6.59 1.35
CA SER A 71 -1.09 7.69 0.89
C SER A 71 0.24 7.82 1.64
N SER A 72 0.35 7.21 2.82
CA SER A 72 1.60 7.16 3.62
C SER A 72 2.45 5.92 3.34
N CYS A 73 1.99 5.04 2.45
CA CYS A 73 2.62 3.76 2.19
C CYS A 73 3.31 3.74 0.82
N ILE A 74 4.25 2.82 0.67
CA ILE A 74 4.95 2.49 -0.57
C ILE A 74 4.75 1.00 -0.81
N HIS A 75 4.46 0.58 -2.04
CA HIS A 75 4.41 -0.84 -2.34
C HIS A 75 5.74 -1.30 -2.92
N CYS A 76 6.19 -2.47 -2.44
CA CYS A 76 7.28 -3.19 -3.10
C CYS A 76 6.74 -3.69 -4.44
N GLY A 77 7.39 -3.31 -5.53
CA GLY A 77 7.12 -3.91 -6.84
C GLY A 77 7.54 -5.37 -6.87
N ARG A 78 7.32 -6.04 -8.00
CA ARG A 78 7.81 -7.40 -8.25
C ARG A 78 9.10 -7.44 -9.07
N GLY A 79 9.74 -6.29 -9.32
CA GLY A 79 10.90 -6.20 -10.19
C GLY A 79 12.23 -6.62 -9.53
N VAL A 80 13.23 -6.86 -10.38
CA VAL A 80 14.57 -7.34 -9.99
C VAL A 80 15.31 -6.33 -9.12
N GLN A 81 15.02 -5.04 -9.25
CA GLN A 81 15.69 -3.98 -8.48
C GLN A 81 15.12 -3.83 -7.07
N THR A 82 13.89 -4.28 -6.82
CA THR A 82 13.22 -4.14 -5.52
C THR A 82 14.07 -4.69 -4.36
N SER A 83 14.73 -5.84 -4.51
CA SER A 83 15.56 -6.43 -3.45
C SER A 83 16.80 -5.58 -3.12
N ARG A 84 17.46 -5.02 -4.15
CA ARG A 84 18.61 -4.13 -4.00
C ARG A 84 18.21 -2.80 -3.35
N LEU A 85 17.06 -2.26 -3.77
CA LEU A 85 16.50 -1.06 -3.17
C LEU A 85 16.19 -1.31 -1.70
N LEU A 86 15.46 -2.39 -1.37
CA LEU A 86 15.14 -2.77 0.01
C LEU A 86 16.36 -2.91 0.92
N ALA A 87 17.49 -3.40 0.39
CA ALA A 87 18.73 -3.51 1.15
C ALA A 87 19.39 -2.15 1.49
N ARG A 88 18.99 -1.07 0.82
CA ARG A 88 19.57 0.28 0.95
C ARG A 88 18.64 1.30 1.60
N ILE A 89 17.35 0.98 1.78
CA ILE A 89 16.39 1.90 2.41
C ILE A 89 16.48 1.79 3.92
N ASP A 90 16.32 2.92 4.59
CA ASP A 90 16.09 2.96 6.03
C ASP A 90 14.64 2.49 6.33
N PRO A 91 14.47 1.31 6.98
CA PRO A 91 13.15 0.74 7.25
C PRO A 91 12.34 1.56 8.26
N LEU A 92 12.96 2.51 8.99
CA LEU A 92 12.26 3.41 9.91
C LEU A 92 11.64 4.61 9.20
N LYS A 93 12.13 4.95 8.00
CA LYS A 93 11.68 6.11 7.23
C LYS A 93 10.61 5.78 6.19
N VAL A 94 10.41 4.49 5.90
CA VAL A 94 9.49 4.03 4.86
C VAL A 94 8.48 3.05 5.43
N ARG A 95 7.21 3.25 5.09
CA ARG A 95 6.15 2.29 5.41
C ARG A 95 5.81 1.46 4.18
N LEU A 96 6.13 0.18 4.23
CA LEU A 96 5.85 -0.75 3.15
C LEU A 96 4.46 -1.38 3.32
N VAL A 97 3.68 -1.40 2.22
CA VAL A 97 2.43 -2.15 2.15
C VAL A 97 2.74 -3.65 2.29
N HIS A 98 1.87 -4.36 3.01
CA HIS A 98 1.97 -5.81 3.16
C HIS A 98 2.03 -6.53 1.81
N PRO A 99 2.93 -7.50 1.60
CA PRO A 99 3.19 -8.13 0.29
C PRO A 99 2.01 -8.89 -0.30
N SER A 100 1.05 -9.32 0.53
CA SER A 100 -0.19 -9.95 0.06
C SER A 100 -1.22 -8.96 -0.50
N VAL A 101 -1.01 -7.64 -0.38
CA VAL A 101 -1.87 -6.66 -1.06
C VAL A 101 -1.57 -6.72 -2.56
N PRO A 102 -2.57 -6.93 -3.43
CA PRO A 102 -2.33 -7.00 -4.87
C PRO A 102 -1.76 -5.69 -5.42
N GLU A 103 -0.78 -5.77 -6.32
CA GLU A 103 -0.19 -4.59 -6.99
C GLU A 103 -1.25 -3.73 -7.70
N ARG A 104 -2.27 -4.38 -8.28
CA ARG A 104 -3.43 -3.71 -8.86
C ARG A 104 -4.18 -2.82 -7.86
N MET A 105 -4.30 -3.25 -6.60
CA MET A 105 -4.89 -2.42 -5.55
C MET A 105 -4.01 -1.19 -5.30
N CYS A 106 -2.70 -1.39 -5.15
CA CYS A 106 -1.75 -0.30 -4.92
C CYS A 106 -1.84 0.75 -6.06
N ALA A 107 -1.86 0.30 -7.31
CA ALA A 107 -2.02 1.16 -8.47
C ALA A 107 -3.37 1.91 -8.47
N MET A 108 -4.48 1.22 -8.17
CA MET A 108 -5.82 1.81 -8.10
C MET A 108 -5.88 2.94 -7.05
N LEU A 109 -5.31 2.69 -5.86
CA LEU A 109 -5.25 3.62 -4.74
C LEU A 109 -4.21 4.74 -4.92
N GLY A 110 -3.38 4.67 -5.96
CA GLY A 110 -2.30 5.63 -6.19
C GLY A 110 -1.12 5.49 -5.22
N VAL A 111 -0.95 4.31 -4.62
CA VAL A 111 0.21 4.00 -3.79
C VAL A 111 1.44 3.89 -4.72
N PRO A 112 2.52 4.65 -4.46
CA PRO A 112 3.69 4.62 -5.32
C PRO A 112 4.45 3.29 -5.21
N SER A 113 5.00 2.84 -6.35
CA SER A 113 5.97 1.75 -6.40
C SER A 113 7.33 2.24 -5.92
N LEU A 114 8.00 1.45 -5.08
CA LEU A 114 9.37 1.71 -4.65
C LEU A 114 10.32 1.93 -5.85
N GLU A 115 10.22 1.11 -6.88
CA GLU A 115 11.09 1.19 -8.07
C GLU A 115 10.90 2.48 -8.86
N ARG A 116 9.73 3.11 -8.73
CA ARG A 116 9.40 4.35 -9.41
C ARG A 116 9.87 5.59 -8.65
N ILE A 117 9.93 5.52 -7.32
CA ILE A 117 10.25 6.68 -6.46
C ILE A 117 11.67 6.66 -5.92
N ALA A 118 12.34 5.50 -5.96
CA ALA A 118 13.71 5.40 -5.51
C ALA A 118 14.62 6.20 -6.45
N VAL A 119 15.43 7.07 -5.85
CA VAL A 119 16.47 7.84 -6.54
C VAL A 119 17.81 7.40 -5.96
N GLU A 120 18.71 6.92 -6.81
CA GLU A 120 20.08 6.68 -6.42
C GLU A 120 20.82 8.03 -6.41
N GLN A 121 21.53 8.32 -5.32
CA GLN A 121 22.41 9.47 -5.21
C GLN A 121 23.85 8.99 -5.24
N LEU A 122 24.70 9.74 -5.94
CA LEU A 122 26.15 9.55 -5.90
C LEU A 122 26.64 9.94 -4.51
N ASP A 123 27.51 9.10 -3.97
CA ASP A 123 28.23 9.42 -2.74
C ASP A 123 29.43 10.28 -3.12
N ASP A 124 29.35 11.59 -2.88
CA ASP A 124 30.40 12.56 -3.21
C ASP A 124 31.75 12.23 -2.51
N THR A 125 31.73 11.36 -1.49
CA THR A 125 32.94 10.88 -0.80
C THR A 125 33.58 9.66 -1.46
N ARG A 126 32.92 9.04 -2.44
CA ARG A 126 33.45 7.90 -3.19
C ARG A 126 33.81 8.32 -4.62
N PRO A 127 35.08 8.18 -5.03
CA PRO A 127 35.45 8.46 -6.40
C PRO A 127 34.69 7.51 -7.35
N LEU A 128 34.22 8.07 -8.47
CA LEU A 128 33.73 7.30 -9.60
C LEU A 128 34.91 6.47 -10.13
N LEU A 129 34.87 5.15 -9.90
CA LEU A 129 35.84 4.20 -10.45
C LEU A 129 35.75 4.12 -11.98
#